data_AF-A0AAD4VFJ3-F1
#
_entry.id   AF-A0AAD4VFJ3-F1
#
_cell.length_a   1.000
_cell.length_b   1.000
_cell.length_c   1.000
_cell.angle_alpha   90.00
_cell.angle_beta   90.00
_cell.angle_gamma   90.00
#
_symmetry.space_group_name_H-M   'P 1'
#
loop_
_entity.id
_entity.type
_entity.pdbx_description
1 polymer ?
#
loop_
_entity_poly.entity_id
_entity_poly.type
_entity_poly.pdbx_seq_one_letter_code
_entity_poly.pdbx_strand_id
1 'polypeptide(L)'
;MQQLLPVAIHFVLEKPAKYAITRLCVFFNAICAKTVDVSKLDKLEEDVVVTLCLLEKYFPPSLFDIMVHLVVHLFREVRLCGPVYFRWMYPFERYMKVLKGYVQNRTRPEGCIAERYIAEEAVEFCIEHLSDVSTVRVPSS
;
A
#
# COMPACT_ATOMS: atom_id res chain seq x y z
N MET A 1 -0.01 -8.19 0.17
CA MET A 1 -0.65 -9.15 1.12
C MET A 1 -1.75 -9.96 0.45
N GLN A 2 -2.51 -9.36 -0.46
CA GLN A 2 -3.65 -9.97 -1.16
C GLN A 2 -3.31 -11.25 -1.96
N GLN A 3 -2.09 -11.39 -2.50
CA GLN A 3 -1.69 -12.59 -3.25
C GLN A 3 -1.07 -13.68 -2.37
N LEU A 4 -0.38 -13.29 -1.29
CA LEU A 4 0.35 -14.23 -0.42
C LEU A 4 -0.54 -14.81 0.68
N LEU A 5 -1.54 -14.05 1.15
CA LEU A 5 -2.42 -14.47 2.23
C LEU A 5 -3.22 -15.74 1.89
N PRO A 6 -3.85 -15.88 0.70
CA PRO A 6 -4.54 -17.11 0.32
C PRO A 6 -3.65 -18.35 0.31
N VAL A 7 -2.38 -18.18 -0.05
CA VAL A 7 -1.37 -19.24 -0.05
C VAL A 7 -0.99 -19.62 1.39
N ALA A 8 -0.74 -18.61 2.23
CA ALA A 8 -0.34 -18.83 3.62
C ALA A 8 -1.41 -19.55 4.45
N ILE A 9 -2.69 -19.21 4.25
CA ILE A 9 -3.81 -19.84 4.98
C ILE A 9 -4.25 -21.18 4.39
N HIS A 10 -3.65 -21.61 3.27
CA HIS A 10 -4.15 -22.73 2.47
C HIS A 10 -4.31 -24.02 3.28
N PHE A 11 -3.36 -24.26 4.20
CA PHE A 11 -3.26 -25.45 5.05
C PHE A 11 -3.71 -25.22 6.50
N VAL A 12 -4.09 -23.99 6.85
CA VAL A 12 -4.41 -23.61 8.24
C VAL A 12 -5.91 -23.58 8.48
N LEU A 13 -6.70 -23.14 7.48
CA LEU A 13 -8.13 -22.93 7.64
C LEU A 13 -8.97 -23.97 6.91
N GLU A 14 -10.17 -24.21 7.45
CA GLU A 14 -11.19 -25.04 6.79
C GLU A 14 -11.59 -24.46 5.43
N LYS A 15 -11.99 -25.33 4.50
CA LYS A 15 -12.41 -24.97 3.14
C LYS A 15 -13.34 -23.75 3.07
N PRO A 16 -14.45 -23.67 3.85
CA PRO A 16 -15.35 -22.52 3.78
C PRO A 16 -14.71 -21.18 4.22
N ALA A 17 -13.98 -21.18 5.34
CA ALA A 17 -13.31 -19.97 5.84
C ALA A 17 -12.20 -19.51 4.89
N LYS A 18 -11.43 -20.46 4.35
CA LYS A 18 -10.42 -20.20 3.32
C LYS A 18 -11.03 -19.57 2.07
N TYR A 19 -12.18 -20.08 1.62
CA TYR A 19 -12.89 -19.55 0.46
C TYR A 19 -13.31 -18.09 0.68
N ALA A 20 -13.89 -17.78 1.85
CA ALA A 20 -14.30 -16.42 2.20
C ALA A 20 -13.11 -15.43 2.18
N ILE A 21 -11.99 -15.78 2.82
CA ILE A 21 -10.77 -14.94 2.81
C ILE A 21 -10.20 -14.81 1.40
N THR A 22 -10.21 -15.89 0.62
CA THR A 22 -9.71 -15.85 -0.76
C THR A 22 -10.52 -14.90 -1.62
N ARG A 23 -11.85 -14.89 -1.50
CA ARG A 23 -12.70 -13.92 -2.20
C ARG A 23 -12.38 -12.48 -1.79
N LEU A 24 -12.19 -12.24 -0.49
CA LEU A 24 -11.80 -10.92 0.01
C LEU A 24 -10.45 -10.48 -0.58
N CYS A 25 -9.49 -11.39 -0.69
CA CYS A 25 -8.19 -11.13 -1.30
C CYS A 25 -8.31 -10.80 -2.80
N VAL A 26 -9.17 -11.51 -3.53
CA VAL A 26 -9.46 -11.22 -4.95
C VAL A 26 -10.09 -9.84 -5.10
N PHE A 27 -11.03 -9.47 -4.22
CA PHE A 27 -11.61 -8.12 -4.19
C PHE A 27 -10.52 -7.05 -4.02
N PHE A 28 -9.67 -7.19 -2.99
CA PHE A 28 -8.60 -6.22 -2.76
C PHE A 28 -7.58 -6.17 -3.91
N ASN A 29 -7.28 -7.31 -4.55
CA ASN A 29 -6.43 -7.34 -5.75
C ASN A 29 -7.04 -6.54 -6.90
N ALA A 30 -8.36 -6.63 -7.11
CA ALA A 30 -9.04 -5.92 -8.18
C ALA A 30 -9.00 -4.40 -7.97
N ILE A 31 -9.32 -3.91 -6.76
CA ILE A 31 -9.33 -2.46 -6.49
C ILE A 31 -7.93 -1.84 -6.37
N CYS A 32 -6.92 -2.64 -6.01
CA CYS A 32 -5.52 -2.19 -5.90
C CYS A 32 -4.77 -2.29 -7.23
N ALA A 33 -5.41 -2.74 -8.31
CA ALA A 33 -4.81 -2.77 -9.62
C ALA A 33 -4.47 -1.34 -10.10
N LYS A 34 -3.43 -1.22 -10.94
CA LYS A 34 -3.02 0.07 -11.52
C LYS A 34 -4.13 0.73 -12.35
N THR A 35 -4.99 -0.08 -12.95
CA THR A 35 -6.11 0.34 -13.79
C THR A 35 -7.37 -0.38 -13.34
N VAL A 36 -8.50 0.34 -13.31
CA VAL A 36 -9.80 -0.18 -12.89
C VAL A 36 -10.74 -0.20 -14.08
N ASP A 37 -11.36 -1.35 -14.32
CA ASP A 37 -12.36 -1.54 -15.37
C ASP A 37 -13.75 -1.24 -14.82
N VAL A 38 -14.33 -0.11 -15.24
CA VAL A 38 -15.63 0.39 -14.77
C VAL A 38 -16.76 -0.60 -15.06
N SER A 39 -16.66 -1.42 -16.11
CA SER A 39 -17.70 -2.40 -16.45
C SER A 39 -17.80 -3.56 -15.46
N LYS A 40 -16.72 -3.83 -14.72
CA LYS A 40 -16.65 -4.91 -13.72
C LYS A 40 -16.98 -4.42 -12.32
N LEU A 41 -17.14 -3.11 -12.16
CA LEU A 41 -17.34 -2.50 -10.85
C LEU A 41 -18.65 -2.97 -10.19
N ASP A 42 -19.79 -2.93 -10.88
CA ASP A 42 -21.07 -3.31 -10.27
C ASP A 42 -21.06 -4.77 -9.75
N LYS A 43 -20.44 -5.69 -10.50
CA LYS A 43 -20.25 -7.09 -10.05
C LYS A 43 -19.36 -7.19 -8.81
N LEU A 44 -18.33 -6.35 -8.73
CA LEU A 44 -17.40 -6.33 -7.61
C LEU A 44 -18.08 -5.85 -6.32
N GLU A 45 -19.03 -4.92 -6.42
CA GLU A 45 -19.87 -4.46 -5.30
C GLU A 45 -20.77 -5.60 -4.78
N GLU A 46 -21.46 -6.31 -5.67
CA GLU A 46 -22.26 -7.48 -5.27
C GLU A 46 -21.39 -8.57 -4.62
N ASP A 47 -20.23 -8.85 -5.22
CA ASP A 47 -19.31 -9.87 -4.73
C ASP A 47 -18.76 -9.56 -3.33
N VAL A 48 -18.47 -8.29 -3.03
CA VAL A 48 -17.92 -7.90 -1.73
C VAL A 48 -18.95 -8.01 -0.62
N VAL A 49 -20.21 -7.65 -0.89
CA VAL A 49 -21.32 -7.81 0.07
C VAL A 49 -21.49 -9.28 0.43
N VAL A 50 -21.56 -10.17 -0.57
CA VAL A 50 -21.65 -11.62 -0.32
C VAL A 50 -20.41 -12.13 0.42
N THR A 51 -19.23 -11.60 0.10
CA THR A 51 -17.98 -11.98 0.77
C THR A 51 -18.01 -11.61 2.26
N LEU A 52 -18.50 -10.42 2.62
CA LEU A 52 -18.65 -10.04 4.02
C LEU A 52 -19.65 -10.94 4.76
N CYS A 53 -20.79 -11.27 4.16
CA CYS A 53 -21.75 -12.21 4.75
C CYS A 53 -21.15 -13.60 4.96
N LEU A 54 -20.30 -14.08 4.04
CA LEU A 54 -19.59 -15.34 4.21
C LEU A 54 -18.58 -15.25 5.36
N LEU A 55 -17.85 -14.14 5.47
CA LEU A 55 -16.94 -13.95 6.60
C LEU A 55 -17.74 -13.93 7.91
N GLU A 56 -18.88 -13.25 7.98
CA GLU A 56 -19.72 -13.16 9.18
C GLU A 56 -20.25 -14.52 9.62
N LYS A 57 -20.53 -15.39 8.66
CA LYS A 57 -20.94 -16.77 8.92
C LYS A 57 -19.84 -17.63 9.55
N TYR A 58 -18.57 -17.40 9.22
CA TYR A 58 -17.47 -18.31 9.58
C TYR A 58 -16.53 -17.76 10.66
N PHE A 59 -16.55 -16.46 10.93
CA PHE A 59 -15.68 -15.80 11.91
C PHE A 59 -16.49 -15.26 13.09
N PRO A 60 -15.88 -15.13 14.27
CA PRO A 60 -16.58 -14.62 15.45
C PRO A 60 -17.02 -13.16 15.24
N PRO A 61 -18.12 -12.73 15.88
CA PRO A 61 -18.61 -11.34 15.79
C PRO A 61 -17.57 -10.29 16.19
N SER A 62 -16.60 -10.64 17.05
CA SER A 62 -15.50 -9.76 17.44
C SER A 62 -14.58 -9.36 16.29
N LEU A 63 -14.60 -10.09 15.16
CA LEU A 63 -13.88 -9.70 13.95
C LEU A 63 -14.60 -8.57 13.20
N PHE A 64 -15.93 -8.45 13.34
CA PHE A 64 -16.76 -7.51 12.59
C PHE A 64 -16.85 -6.16 13.28
N ASP A 65 -15.71 -5.49 13.35
CA ASP A 65 -15.67 -4.09 13.74
C ASP A 65 -15.96 -3.16 12.54
N ILE A 66 -15.90 -1.86 12.81
CA ILE A 66 -16.13 -0.83 11.80
C ILE A 66 -15.16 -0.95 10.62
N MET A 67 -13.93 -1.42 10.83
CA MET A 67 -12.91 -1.51 9.78
C MET A 67 -13.27 -2.57 8.74
N VAL A 68 -13.82 -3.71 9.17
CA VAL A 68 -14.30 -4.76 8.25
C VAL A 68 -15.50 -4.26 7.45
N HIS A 69 -16.38 -3.47 8.07
CA HIS A 69 -17.53 -2.88 7.39
C HIS A 69 -17.14 -1.81 6.36
N LEU A 70 -16.06 -1.04 6.59
CA LEU A 70 -15.62 -0.01 5.62
C LEU A 70 -15.29 -0.58 4.24
N VAL A 71 -15.04 -1.89 4.12
CA VAL A 71 -14.73 -2.56 2.85
C VAL A 71 -15.84 -2.35 1.81
N VAL A 72 -17.12 -2.30 2.20
CA VAL A 72 -18.22 -2.03 1.23
C VAL A 72 -18.18 -0.61 0.68
N HIS A 73 -17.61 0.35 1.42
CA HIS A 73 -17.52 1.73 0.99
C HIS A 73 -16.34 2.00 0.04
N LEU A 74 -15.30 1.15 0.09
CA LEU A 74 -14.13 1.26 -0.81
C LEU A 74 -14.53 1.22 -2.29
N PHE A 75 -15.59 0.49 -2.62
CA PHE A 75 -16.11 0.46 -3.98
C PHE A 75 -16.56 1.85 -4.47
N ARG A 76 -17.36 2.56 -3.67
CA ARG A 76 -17.84 3.91 -3.99
C ARG A 76 -16.67 4.86 -4.16
N GLU A 77 -15.66 4.74 -3.31
CA GLU A 77 -14.44 5.52 -3.41
C GLU A 77 -13.66 5.27 -4.71
N VAL A 78 -13.55 4.01 -5.14
CA VAL A 78 -12.91 3.64 -6.42
C VAL A 78 -13.67 4.22 -7.60
N ARG A 79 -15.00 4.17 -7.56
CA ARG A 79 -15.86 4.71 -8.63
C ARG A 79 -15.73 6.22 -8.77
N LEU A 80 -15.58 6.94 -7.65
CA LEU A 80 -15.49 8.40 -7.65
C LEU A 80 -14.08 8.93 -7.92
N CYS A 81 -13.06 8.27 -7.36
CA CYS A 81 -11.69 8.82 -7.34
C CYS A 81 -10.69 7.97 -8.13
N GLY A 82 -11.11 6.87 -8.74
CA GLY A 82 -10.25 5.97 -9.51
C GLY A 82 -9.46 4.98 -8.64
N PRO A 83 -8.37 4.40 -9.18
CA PRO A 83 -7.61 3.33 -8.51
C PRO A 83 -7.10 3.71 -7.12
N VAL A 84 -7.20 2.79 -6.16
CA VAL A 84 -6.86 3.06 -4.75
C VAL A 84 -5.35 3.22 -4.53
N TYR A 85 -4.51 2.78 -5.48
CA TYR A 85 -3.05 2.77 -5.36
C TYR A 85 -2.44 4.13 -4.97
N PHE A 86 -3.00 5.25 -5.44
CA PHE A 86 -2.52 6.61 -5.11
C PHE A 86 -3.20 7.23 -3.88
N ARG A 87 -4.17 6.54 -3.28
CA ARG A 87 -4.98 7.04 -2.16
C ARG A 87 -4.74 6.31 -0.85
N TRP A 88 -3.92 5.26 -0.86
CA TRP A 88 -3.49 4.61 0.38
C TRP A 88 -2.67 5.57 1.24
N MET A 89 -2.90 5.52 2.55
CA MET A 89 -2.06 6.23 3.50
C MET A 89 -0.65 5.64 3.58
N TYR A 90 -0.49 4.36 3.27
CA TYR A 90 0.78 3.64 3.46
C TYR A 90 2.00 4.29 2.77
N PRO A 91 1.96 4.69 1.48
CA PRO A 91 3.07 5.44 0.86
C PRO A 91 3.37 6.76 1.56
N PHE A 92 2.34 7.51 1.96
CA PHE A 92 2.52 8.78 2.67
C PHE A 92 3.16 8.55 4.05
N GLU A 93 2.67 7.59 4.83
CA GLU A 93 3.24 7.25 6.14
C GLU A 93 4.70 6.79 6.03
N ARG A 94 5.02 5.99 5.01
CA ARG A 94 6.38 5.55 4.70
C ARG A 94 7.29 6.73 4.36
N TYR A 95 6.83 7.66 3.55
CA TYR A 95 7.59 8.85 3.20
C TYR A 95 7.78 9.79 4.41
N MET A 96 6.72 9.99 5.19
CA MET A 96 6.79 10.76 6.45
C MET A 96 7.79 10.17 7.44
N LYS A 97 7.95 8.84 7.48
CA LYS A 97 9.01 8.19 8.28
C LYS A 97 10.40 8.60 7.82
N VAL A 98 10.64 8.70 6.51
CA VAL A 98 11.92 9.17 5.94
C VAL A 98 12.17 10.62 6.33
N LEU A 99 11.19 11.51 6.08
CA LEU A 99 11.29 12.93 6.43
C LEU A 99 11.55 13.14 7.93
N LYS A 100 10.93 12.33 8.78
CA LYS A 100 11.17 12.37 10.22
C LYS A 100 12.64 12.05 10.57
N GLY A 101 13.32 11.21 9.79
CA GLY A 101 14.75 10.93 9.93
C GLY A 101 15.64 12.12 9.59
N TYR A 102 15.17 13.06 8.77
CA TYR A 102 15.92 14.27 8.42
C TYR A 102 15.94 15.31 9.55
N VAL A 103 14.98 15.25 10.49
CA VAL A 103 14.86 16.22 11.58
C VAL A 103 15.93 16.00 12.64
N GLN A 104 17.07 16.69 12.49
CA GLN A 104 18.16 16.70 13.47
C GLN A 104 17.95 17.73 14.58
N ASN A 105 17.30 18.86 14.27
CA ASN A 105 16.93 19.89 15.23
C ASN A 105 15.40 20.06 15.29
N ARG A 106 14.80 19.63 16.41
CA ARG A 106 13.34 19.69 16.63
C ARG A 106 12.79 21.11 16.74
N THR A 107 13.63 22.12 16.97
CA THR A 107 13.20 23.52 17.01
C THR A 107 12.99 24.11 15.61
N ARG A 108 13.52 23.46 14.56
CA ARG A 108 13.42 23.88 13.15
C ARG A 108 13.28 22.66 12.22
N PRO A 109 12.19 21.87 12.35
CA PRO A 109 12.06 20.61 11.63
C PRO A 109 11.98 20.79 10.11
N GLU A 110 11.28 21.82 9.63
CA GLU A 110 11.13 22.10 8.20
C GLU A 110 12.48 22.46 7.56
N GLY A 111 13.30 23.24 8.26
CA GLY A 111 14.65 23.59 7.82
C GLY A 111 15.57 22.37 7.71
N CYS A 112 15.51 21.47 8.69
CA CYS A 112 16.29 20.22 8.66
C CYS A 112 15.88 19.31 7.50
N ILE A 113 14.57 19.22 7.24
CA ILE A 113 14.03 18.44 6.12
C ILE A 113 14.51 19.03 4.80
N ALA A 114 14.37 20.34 4.60
CA ALA A 114 14.78 21.01 3.37
C ALA A 114 16.28 20.85 3.09
N GLU A 115 17.12 21.06 4.11
CA GLU A 115 18.58 20.92 3.99
C GLU A 115 18.99 19.51 3.58
N ARG A 116 18.45 18.49 4.24
CA ARG A 116 18.73 17.08 3.94
C ARG A 116 18.23 16.67 2.57
N TYR A 117 17.02 17.10 2.21
CA TYR A 117 16.43 16.81 0.90
C TYR A 117 17.28 17.38 -0.23
N ILE A 118 17.74 18.64 -0.12
CA ILE A 118 18.62 19.27 -1.13
C ILE A 118 19.95 18.51 -1.23
N ALA A 119 20.52 18.09 -0.10
CA ALA A 119 21.76 17.34 -0.10
C ALA A 119 21.61 15.96 -0.78
N GLU A 120 20.50 15.26 -0.54
CA GLU A 120 20.22 13.98 -1.20
C GLU A 120 20.01 14.14 -2.71
N GLU A 121 19.20 15.10 -3.14
CA GLU A 121 18.99 15.40 -4.57
C GLU A 121 20.31 15.76 -5.28
N ALA A 122 21.17 16.55 -4.64
CA ALA A 122 22.47 16.89 -5.20
C ALA A 122 23.37 15.66 -5.37
N VAL A 123 23.33 14.72 -4.41
CA VAL A 123 24.08 13.46 -4.48
C VAL A 123 23.51 12.54 -5.56
N GLU A 124 22.19 12.38 -5.63
CA GLU A 124 21.52 11.58 -6.66
C GLU A 124 21.82 12.11 -8.07
N PHE A 125 21.74 13.43 -8.26
CA PHE A 125 22.12 14.09 -9.50
C PHE A 125 23.57 13.78 -9.89
N CYS A 126 24.49 13.90 -8.93
CA CYS A 126 25.90 13.57 -9.15
C CYS A 126 26.11 12.09 -9.48
N ILE A 127 25.39 11.18 -8.83
CA ILE A 127 25.50 9.75 -9.14
C ILE A 127 25.02 9.47 -10.56
N GLU A 128 23.89 10.03 -10.97
CA GLU A 128 23.33 9.81 -12.31
C GLU A 128 24.26 10.38 -13.40
N HIS A 129 24.79 11.60 -13.21
CA HIS A 129 25.52 12.33 -14.25
C HIS A 129 27.04 12.18 -14.19
N LEU A 130 27.60 11.75 -13.05
CA LEU A 130 29.04 11.54 -12.87
C LEU A 130 29.41 10.06 -12.77
N SER A 131 28.47 9.14 -13.00
CA SER A 131 28.70 7.68 -13.00
C SER A 131 29.78 7.23 -13.99
N ASP A 132 29.96 7.96 -15.09
CA ASP A 132 30.97 7.68 -16.13
C ASP A 132 32.30 8.44 -15.93
N VAL A 133 32.44 9.20 -14.83
CA VAL A 133 33.67 9.98 -14.57
C VAL A 133 34.71 9.10 -13.89
N SER A 134 35.90 9.02 -14.49
CA SER A 134 37.04 8.31 -13.90
C SER A 134 37.31 8.83 -12.49
N THR A 135 37.26 7.95 -11.49
CA THR A 135 37.67 8.31 -10.14
C THR A 135 39.11 8.79 -10.17
N VAL A 136 39.35 10.02 -9.71
CA VAL A 136 40.71 10.54 -9.51
C VAL A 136 41.33 9.65 -8.43
N ARG A 137 42.13 8.66 -8.83
CA ARG A 137 42.91 7.86 -7.89
C ARG A 137 43.78 8.82 -7.09
N VAL A 138 43.72 8.71 -5.77
CA VAL A 138 44.75 9.29 -4.89
C VAL A 138 46.10 8.74 -5.38
N PRO A 139 47.11 9.59 -5.61
CA PRO A 139 48.42 9.11 -6.04
C PRO A 139 48.89 8.06 -5.06
N SER A 140 49.18 6.86 -5.54
CA SER A 140 49.85 5.84 -4.74
C SER A 140 51.26 6.34 -4.45
N SER A 141 51.46 6.78 -3.21
CA SER A 141 52.78 7.05 -2.62
C SER A 141 53.66 5.80 -2.62
#